data_AF-A0A8K0I1U3-F1
#
_entry.id   AF-A0A8K0I1U3-F1
#
_cell.length_a   1.000
_cell.length_b   1.000
_cell.length_c   1.000
_cell.angle_alpha   90.00
_cell.angle_beta   90.00
_cell.angle_gamma   90.00
#
_symmetry.space_group_name_H-M   'P 1'
#
loop_
_entity.id
_entity.type
_entity.pdbx_description
1 polymer ?
#
loop_
_entity_poly.entity_id
_entity_poly.type
_entity_poly.pdbx_seq_one_letter_code
_entity_poly.pdbx_strand_id
1 'polypeptide(L)'
;MASSSTSGGEAANEPASLDELYNINLVPSELYLKFRKEVQGLRVGLNLEFFNFQGNEYQAKIVLKPLTAARKWKFIYEPLHGDIRLLSTKIPLTKYLNLQVKCVHHS
;
A
#
# COMPACT_ATOMS: atom_id res chain seq x y z
N MET A 1 -11.14 32.89 65.25
CA MET A 1 -11.54 33.46 63.96
C MET A 1 -12.38 32.42 63.25
N ALA A 2 -13.67 32.71 63.05
CA ALA A 2 -14.58 31.87 62.29
C ALA A 2 -15.35 32.79 61.35
N SER A 3 -15.33 32.47 60.07
CA SER A 3 -16.31 32.91 59.09
C SER A 3 -16.12 32.07 57.84
N SER A 4 -16.94 31.04 57.71
CA SER A 4 -17.25 30.37 56.47
C SER A 4 -18.15 31.26 55.60
N SER A 5 -17.97 31.23 54.29
CA SER A 5 -19.06 31.43 53.34
C SER A 5 -18.67 30.91 51.96
N THR A 6 -19.34 29.85 51.56
CA THR A 6 -19.39 29.26 50.23
C THR A 6 -20.03 30.23 49.23
N SER A 7 -19.44 30.37 48.05
CA SER A 7 -20.13 30.68 46.78
C SER A 7 -19.37 29.87 45.72
N GLY A 8 -19.97 28.95 44.96
CA GLY A 8 -21.23 29.10 44.25
C GLY A 8 -20.93 29.80 42.93
N GLY A 9 -20.31 29.09 41.99
CA GLY A 9 -19.96 29.60 40.67
C GLY A 9 -19.86 28.45 39.67
N GLU A 10 -21.01 28.03 39.16
CA GLU A 10 -21.13 27.19 37.97
C GLU A 10 -20.41 27.88 36.80
N ALA A 11 -19.21 27.41 36.45
CA ALA A 11 -18.62 27.70 35.16
C ALA A 11 -19.27 26.77 34.13
N ALA A 12 -20.42 27.23 33.63
CA ALA A 12 -21.11 26.66 32.49
C ALA A 12 -20.15 26.51 31.30
N ASN A 13 -20.02 25.26 30.82
CA ASN A 13 -19.90 24.87 29.42
C ASN A 13 -19.45 25.96 28.43
N GLU A 14 -18.18 25.93 28.04
CA GLU A 14 -17.93 25.94 26.59
C GLU A 14 -17.80 24.48 26.16
N PRO A 15 -18.82 23.88 25.51
CA PRO A 15 -18.63 22.58 24.91
C PRO A 15 -17.54 22.74 23.87
N ALA A 16 -16.50 21.90 23.93
CA ALA A 16 -15.50 21.79 22.88
C ALA A 16 -16.23 21.89 21.54
N SER A 17 -15.92 22.93 20.76
CA SER A 17 -16.65 23.25 19.55
C SER A 17 -16.76 21.98 18.71
N LEU A 18 -17.97 21.62 18.28
CA LEU A 18 -18.18 20.35 17.57
C LEU A 18 -17.27 20.26 16.32
N ASP A 19 -16.82 21.39 15.79
CA ASP A 19 -15.81 21.50 14.73
C ASP A 19 -14.45 20.88 15.10
N GLU A 20 -14.05 20.88 16.38
CA GLU A 20 -12.84 20.19 16.88
C GLU A 20 -13.06 18.68 17.07
N LEU A 21 -14.28 18.25 17.41
CA LEU A 21 -14.63 16.82 17.60
C LEU A 21 -14.85 16.07 16.27
N TYR A 22 -15.22 16.79 15.21
CA TYR A 22 -15.47 16.24 13.88
C TYR A 22 -14.33 16.47 12.87
N ASN A 23 -13.19 17.02 13.29
CA ASN A 23 -11.98 16.99 12.46
C ASN A 23 -11.32 15.61 12.50
N ILE A 24 -12.10 14.59 12.13
CA ILE A 24 -11.58 13.26 11.86
C ILE A 24 -10.87 13.38 10.50
N ASN A 25 -9.57 13.69 10.54
CA ASN A 25 -8.69 13.51 9.39
C ASN A 25 -8.64 12.00 9.08
N LEU A 26 -9.62 11.53 8.32
CA LEU A 26 -9.63 10.23 7.64
C LEU A 26 -8.62 10.31 6.48
N VAL A 27 -7.37 10.60 6.79
CA VAL A 27 -6.27 10.41 5.86
C VAL A 27 -5.83 8.97 6.06
N PRO A 28 -6.07 8.08 5.08
CA PRO A 28 -5.60 6.71 5.19
C PRO A 28 -4.09 6.70 5.38
N SER A 29 -3.64 6.04 6.43
CA SER A 29 -2.20 5.84 6.70
C SER A 29 -1.53 5.05 5.57
N GLU A 30 -2.30 4.26 4.82
CA GLU A 30 -1.84 3.44 3.71
C GLU A 30 -2.84 3.49 2.54
N LEU A 31 -2.36 3.79 1.33
CA LEU A 31 -3.16 3.77 0.11
C LEU A 31 -2.58 2.76 -0.89
N TYR A 32 -3.38 1.77 -1.27
CA TYR A 32 -2.99 0.76 -2.26
C TYR A 32 -3.83 0.91 -3.53
N LEU A 33 -3.23 1.46 -4.59
CA LEU A 33 -3.85 1.54 -5.92
C LEU A 33 -3.31 0.43 -6.81
N LYS A 34 -4.16 -0.52 -7.19
CA LYS A 34 -3.79 -1.65 -8.06
C LYS A 34 -4.53 -1.56 -9.38
N PHE A 35 -3.94 -0.90 -10.36
CA PHE A 35 -4.46 -0.89 -11.71
C PHE A 35 -4.15 -2.20 -12.40
N ARG A 36 -5.13 -2.76 -13.10
CA ARG A 36 -4.94 -3.95 -13.93
C ARG A 36 -5.65 -3.72 -15.25
N LYS A 37 -4.92 -3.88 -16.35
CA LYS A 37 -5.45 -3.77 -17.70
C LYS A 37 -4.95 -4.93 -18.53
N GLU A 38 -5.84 -5.46 -19.36
CA GLU A 38 -5.48 -6.44 -20.38
C GLU A 38 -5.26 -5.70 -21.69
N VAL A 39 -4.10 -5.91 -22.30
CA VAL A 39 -3.69 -5.25 -23.54
C VAL A 39 -3.08 -6.33 -24.43
N GLN A 40 -3.70 -6.58 -25.59
CA GLN A 40 -3.18 -7.47 -26.64
C GLN A 40 -2.68 -8.85 -26.13
N GLY A 41 -3.42 -9.45 -25.18
CA GLY A 41 -3.04 -10.75 -24.61
C GLY A 41 -1.95 -10.71 -23.53
N LEU A 42 -1.61 -9.52 -23.02
CA LEU A 42 -0.83 -9.33 -21.80
C LEU A 42 -1.70 -8.69 -20.71
N ARG A 43 -1.55 -9.18 -19.48
CA ARG A 43 -2.07 -8.51 -18.29
C ARG A 43 -0.97 -7.62 -17.71
N VAL A 44 -1.21 -6.32 -17.82
CA VAL A 44 -0.37 -5.27 -17.25
C VAL A 44 -1.01 -4.84 -15.93
N GLY A 45 -0.21 -4.78 -14.88
CA GLY A 45 -0.60 -4.33 -13.56
C GLY A 45 0.32 -3.22 -13.09
N LEU A 46 -0.23 -2.18 -12.47
CA LEU A 46 0.50 -1.16 -11.76
C LEU A 46 0.00 -1.16 -10.32
N ASN A 47 0.87 -1.51 -9.37
CA ASN A 47 0.58 -1.36 -7.95
C ASN A 47 1.32 -0.11 -7.47
N LEU A 48 0.59 0.82 -6.86
CA LEU A 48 1.12 1.97 -6.16
C LEU A 48 0.70 1.83 -4.71
N GLU A 49 1.66 1.86 -3.80
CA GLU A 49 1.45 1.73 -2.37
C GLU A 49 2.02 3.01 -1.75
N PHE A 50 1.20 3.80 -1.05
CA PHE A 50 1.63 5.03 -0.40
C PHE A 50 1.51 4.86 1.10
N PHE A 51 2.62 5.02 1.81
CA PHE A 51 2.68 4.93 3.26
C PHE A 51 2.84 6.35 3.83
N ASN A 52 1.87 6.77 4.64
CA ASN A 52 1.85 8.09 5.27
C ASN A 52 2.58 8.11 6.63
N PHE A 53 3.27 7.01 6.98
CA PHE A 53 3.97 6.89 8.26
C PHE A 53 5.31 7.62 8.19
N GLN A 54 5.27 8.92 8.46
CA GLN A 54 6.41 9.80 8.79
C GLN A 54 7.50 10.03 7.72
N GLY A 55 7.49 9.33 6.59
CA GLY A 55 8.55 9.42 5.57
C GLY A 55 8.12 9.72 4.12
N ASN A 56 6.81 9.81 3.81
CA ASN A 56 6.30 9.85 2.42
C ASN A 56 6.90 8.73 1.56
N GLU A 57 6.97 7.52 2.11
CA GLU A 57 7.46 6.36 1.36
C GLU A 57 6.37 5.90 0.40
N TYR A 58 6.63 6.01 -0.89
CA TYR A 58 5.77 5.49 -1.94
C TYR A 58 6.47 4.31 -2.58
N GLN A 59 5.77 3.19 -2.79
CA GLN A 59 6.26 2.06 -3.55
C GLN A 59 5.45 1.89 -4.83
N ALA A 60 6.11 2.06 -5.97
CA ALA A 60 5.55 1.70 -7.26
C ALA A 60 6.03 0.31 -7.68
N LYS A 61 5.16 -0.46 -8.32
CA LYS A 61 5.49 -1.78 -8.83
C LYS A 61 4.71 -2.07 -10.11
N ILE A 62 5.43 -2.20 -11.21
CA ILE A 62 4.86 -2.59 -12.49
C ILE A 62 4.95 -4.11 -12.60
N VAL A 63 3.85 -4.76 -12.97
CA VAL A 63 3.77 -6.22 -13.14
C VAL A 63 3.23 -6.52 -14.52
N LEU A 64 4.00 -7.20 -15.34
CA LEU A 64 3.54 -7.69 -16.64
C LEU A 64 3.51 -9.22 -16.60
N LYS A 65 2.40 -9.79 -17.00
CA LYS A 65 2.30 -11.22 -17.24
C LYS A 65 1.46 -11.49 -18.50
N PRO A 66 1.85 -12.45 -19.34
CA PRO A 66 1.03 -12.89 -20.45
C PRO A 66 -0.30 -13.48 -19.97
N LEU A 67 -1.34 -13.34 -20.78
CA LEU A 67 -2.67 -13.89 -20.51
C LEU A 67 -2.75 -15.37 -20.90
N THR A 68 -2.01 -15.76 -21.93
CA THR A 68 -2.02 -17.11 -22.49
C THR A 68 -1.17 -18.08 -21.67
N ALA A 69 -1.73 -19.25 -21.34
CA ALA A 69 -1.03 -20.31 -20.61
C ALA A 69 0.22 -20.88 -21.31
N ALA A 70 0.43 -20.60 -22.59
CA ALA A 70 1.63 -20.98 -23.34
C ALA A 70 2.85 -20.12 -23.01
N ARG A 71 2.64 -18.84 -22.67
CA ARG A 71 3.70 -17.92 -22.25
C ARG A 71 3.58 -17.79 -20.75
N LYS A 72 4.59 -18.23 -20.02
CA LYS A 72 4.49 -18.35 -18.57
C LYS A 72 5.65 -17.62 -17.90
N TRP A 73 5.57 -16.30 -17.92
CA TRP A 73 6.55 -15.40 -17.30
C TRP A 73 5.84 -14.28 -16.56
N LYS A 74 6.52 -13.67 -15.59
CA LYS A 74 6.03 -12.53 -14.83
C LYS A 74 7.19 -11.56 -14.69
N PHE A 75 7.09 -10.46 -15.41
CA PHE A 75 8.00 -9.35 -15.27
C PHE A 75 7.50 -8.44 -14.16
N ILE A 76 8.41 -7.99 -13.33
CA ILE A 76 8.16 -7.10 -12.20
C ILE A 76 9.24 -6.03 -12.22
N TYR A 77 8.84 -4.77 -12.15
CA TYR A 77 9.75 -3.66 -12.00
C TYR A 77 9.38 -2.82 -10.78
N GLU A 78 10.36 -2.57 -9.92
CA GLU A 78 10.22 -1.81 -8.67
C GLU A 78 11.10 -0.55 -8.77
N PRO A 79 10.55 0.62 -9.17
CA PRO A 79 11.33 1.80 -9.55
C PRO A 79 12.17 2.38 -8.41
N LEU A 80 11.69 2.33 -7.15
CA LEU A 80 12.43 2.91 -6.03
C LEU A 80 13.73 2.18 -5.72
N HIS A 81 13.79 0.89 -6.01
CA HIS A 81 14.99 0.10 -5.76
C HIS A 81 15.84 -0.03 -7.04
N GLY A 82 15.37 0.47 -8.19
CA GLY A 82 15.98 0.19 -9.49
C GLY A 82 15.89 -1.28 -9.90
N ASP A 83 15.12 -2.08 -9.17
CA ASP A 83 15.10 -3.53 -9.29
C ASP A 83 14.21 -3.97 -10.44
N ILE A 84 14.82 -4.65 -11.42
CA ILE A 84 14.11 -5.35 -12.48
C ILE A 84 14.13 -6.84 -12.16
N ARG A 85 12.95 -7.45 -12.01
CA ARG A 85 12.79 -8.87 -11.67
C ARG A 85 11.97 -9.56 -12.76
N LEU A 86 12.60 -10.47 -13.50
CA LEU A 86 11.92 -11.36 -14.43
C LEU A 86 11.81 -12.76 -13.82
N LEU A 87 10.58 -13.22 -13.63
CA LEU A 87 10.29 -14.54 -13.07
C LEU A 87 9.70 -15.43 -14.16
N SER A 88 10.29 -16.59 -14.44
CA SER A 88 9.61 -17.62 -15.22
C SER A 88 8.61 -18.37 -14.34
N THR A 89 7.68 -19.13 -14.93
CA THR A 89 6.88 -20.06 -14.14
C THR A 89 7.68 -21.23 -13.66
N LYS A 90 7.22 -21.79 -12.54
CA LYS A 90 7.57 -23.11 -12.07
C LYS A 90 7.38 -24.15 -13.18
N ILE A 91 8.48 -24.70 -13.66
CA ILE A 91 8.53 -25.86 -14.55
C ILE A 91 8.56 -27.08 -13.64
N PRO A 92 7.48 -27.89 -13.58
CA PRO A 92 7.51 -29.13 -12.82
C PRO A 92 8.50 -30.09 -13.46
N LEU A 93 9.58 -30.42 -12.76
CA LEU A 93 10.51 -31.46 -13.17
C LEU A 93 10.00 -32.83 -12.71
N THR A 94 9.39 -32.89 -11.53
CA THR A 94 8.76 -34.10 -10.97
C THR A 94 7.53 -33.72 -10.13
N LYS A 95 6.82 -34.71 -9.57
CA LYS A 95 5.66 -34.50 -8.68
C LYS A 95 5.98 -33.63 -7.45
N TYR A 96 7.24 -33.56 -7.03
CA TYR A 96 7.69 -32.84 -5.84
C TYR A 96 8.67 -31.70 -6.14
N LEU A 97 9.22 -31.64 -7.36
CA LEU A 97 10.24 -30.68 -7.73
C LEU A 97 9.76 -29.74 -8.83
N ASN A 98 9.83 -28.45 -8.57
CA ASN A 98 9.53 -27.40 -9.53
C ASN A 98 10.73 -26.47 -9.66
N LEU A 99 11.18 -26.25 -10.90
CA LEU A 99 12.27 -25.34 -11.21
C LEU A 99 11.69 -23.98 -11.60
N GLN A 100 12.13 -22.92 -10.92
CA GLN A 100 11.73 -21.56 -11.26
C GLN A 100 12.97 -20.71 -11.44
N VAL A 101 13.12 -20.11 -12.62
CA VAL A 101 14.23 -19.20 -12.91
C VAL A 101 13.80 -17.79 -12.54
N LYS A 102 14.65 -17.10 -11.79
CA LYS A 102 14.48 -15.70 -11.44
C LYS A 102 15.72 -14.96 -11.92
N CYS A 103 15.53 -14.03 -12.83
CA CYS A 103 16.57 -13.09 -13.22
C CYS A 103 16.27 -11.78 -12.49
N VAL A 104 17.25 -11.30 -11.72
CA VAL A 104 17.17 -10.02 -11.02
C VAL A 104 18.32 -9.17 -11.51
N HIS A 105 18.02 -7.95 -11.91
CA HIS A 105 18.99 -6.94 -12.22
C HIS A 105 18.82 -5.80 -11.22
N HIS A 106 19.90 -5.52 -10.49
CA HIS A 106 20.03 -4.37 -9.60
C HIS A 106 20.80 -3.31 -10.38
N SER A 107 20.16 -2.15 -10.60
CA SER A 107 20.76 -1.01 -11.29
C SER A 107 21.40 -0.02 -10.30
#